data_AF-A0A8S3BHZ3-F1
#
_entry.id   AF-A0A8S3BHZ3-F1
#
_cell.length_a   1.000
_cell.length_b   1.000
_cell.length_c   1.000
_cell.angle_alpha   90.00
_cell.angle_beta   90.00
_cell.angle_gamma   90.00
#
_symmetry.space_group_name_H-M   'P 1'
#
loop_
_entity.id
_entity.type
_entity.pdbx_description
1 polymer ?
#
loop_
_entity_poly.entity_id
_entity_poly.type
_entity_poly.pdbx_seq_one_letter_code
_entity_poly.pdbx_strand_id
1 'polypeptide(L)' 'NIGHDSDDSEQNWFLKSIQIESNDEHYTFTANRWLSKEKDDNKTYIDLTPDGRKTPPSS' A
#
# COMPACT_ATOMS: atom_id res chain seq x y z
N ASN A 1 5.22 -2.01 6.29
CA ASN A 1 5.76 -0.78 5.71
C ASN A 1 5.98 -0.98 4.21
N ILE A 2 5.54 -0.04 3.39
CA ILE A 2 5.89 0.07 1.96
C ILE A 2 6.30 1.51 1.67
N GLY A 3 7.29 1.70 0.81
CA GLY A 3 7.76 3.02 0.42
C GLY A 3 8.82 2.96 -0.68
N HIS A 4 9.30 4.13 -1.09
CA HIS A 4 10.39 4.29 -2.03
C HIS A 4 11.44 5.27 -1.50
N ASP A 5 12.69 5.08 -1.94
CA ASP A 5 13.89 5.80 -1.52
C ASP A 5 14.45 6.71 -2.63
N SER A 6 13.60 7.17 -3.56
CA SER A 6 14.06 8.03 -4.65
C SER A 6 14.49 9.41 -4.15
N ASP A 7 15.67 9.84 -4.59
CA ASP A 7 16.15 11.21 -4.37
C ASP A 7 15.43 12.23 -5.26
N ASP A 8 14.88 11.78 -6.39
CA ASP A 8 14.13 12.59 -7.35
C ASP A 8 12.72 12.93 -6.85
N SER A 9 12.34 14.21 -6.97
CA SER A 9 11.01 14.75 -6.65
C SER A 9 9.92 14.30 -7.62
N GLU A 10 10.27 13.86 -8.83
CA GLU A 10 9.29 13.45 -9.84
C GLU A 10 8.68 12.07 -9.58
N GLN A 11 9.31 11.27 -8.71
CA GLN A 11 8.83 9.93 -8.38
C GLN A 11 7.70 9.97 -7.36
N ASN A 12 6.49 10.00 -7.91
CA ASN A 12 5.22 10.06 -7.17
C ASN A 12 4.45 8.75 -7.35
N TRP A 13 4.30 7.94 -6.30
CA TRP A 13 3.54 6.70 -6.37
C TRP A 13 2.17 6.88 -5.75
N PHE A 14 1.11 6.68 -6.54
CA PHE A 14 -0.21 6.54 -5.95
C PHE A 14 -0.46 5.07 -5.59
N LEU A 15 -0.51 4.77 -4.29
CA LEU A 15 -0.81 3.43 -3.81
C LEU A 15 -2.29 3.33 -3.46
N LYS A 16 -3.04 2.55 -4.25
CA LYS A 16 -4.45 2.28 -3.98
C LYS A 16 -4.63 1.23 -2.88
N SER A 17 -4.11 0.04 -3.11
CA SER A 17 -4.17 -1.09 -2.18
C SER A 17 -3.08 -2.11 -2.48
N ILE A 18 -2.80 -2.96 -1.49
CA ILE A 18 -1.94 -4.14 -1.63
C ILE A 18 -2.80 -5.38 -1.40
N GLN A 19 -2.63 -6.39 -2.24
CA GLN A 19 -3.20 -7.73 -2.04
C GLN A 19 -2.06 -8.71 -1.82
N ILE A 20 -2.17 -9.50 -0.75
CA ILE A 20 -1.22 -10.56 -0.40
C ILE A 20 -1.98 -11.87 -0.32
N GLU A 21 -1.49 -12.87 -1.02
CA GLU A 21 -1.99 -14.25 -0.99
C GLU A 21 -0.99 -15.10 -0.21
N SER A 22 -1.47 -15.82 0.80
CA SER A 22 -0.66 -16.74 1.60
C SER A 22 -1.46 -17.98 1.94
N ASN A 23 -1.11 -19.12 1.34
CA ASN A 23 -1.88 -20.36 1.42
C ASN A 23 -3.36 -20.10 1.04
N ASP A 24 -4.29 -20.38 1.94
CA ASP A 24 -5.73 -20.18 1.77
C ASP A 24 -6.22 -18.82 2.27
N GLU A 25 -5.32 -17.86 2.49
CA GLU A 25 -5.64 -16.57 3.08
C GLU A 25 -5.30 -15.41 2.14
N HIS A 26 -6.30 -14.55 1.91
CA HIS A 26 -6.14 -13.30 1.18
C HIS A 26 -6.21 -12.12 2.14
N TYR A 27 -5.20 -11.26 2.07
CA TYR A 27 -5.11 -10.04 2.84
C TYR A 27 -5.18 -8.84 1.91
N THR A 28 -6.05 -7.89 2.23
CA THR A 28 -6.08 -6.59 1.56
C THR A 28 -5.62 -5.52 2.56
N PHE A 29 -4.78 -4.62 2.08
CA PHE A 29 -4.29 -3.45 2.79
C PHE A 29 -4.66 -2.22 1.97
N THR A 30 -5.66 -1.47 2.40
CA THR A 30 -6.09 -0.25 1.70
C THR A 30 -5.20 0.92 2.09
N ALA A 31 -4.68 1.64 1.08
CA ALA A 31 -3.88 2.84 1.28
C ALA A 31 -4.58 4.11 0.77
N ASN A 32 -5.00 4.13 -0.50
CA ASN A 32 -5.58 5.28 -1.21
C ASN A 32 -4.83 6.59 -0.96
N ARG A 33 -3.50 6.56 -1.12
CA ARG A 33 -2.63 7.68 -0.73
C ARG A 33 -1.43 7.80 -1.65
N TRP A 34 -0.98 9.03 -1.88
CA TRP A 34 0.30 9.30 -2.52
C TRP A 34 1.48 9.05 -1.58
N LEU A 35 2.43 8.23 -2.04
CA LEU A 35 3.78 8.14 -1.50
C LEU A 35 4.66 9.08 -2.33
N SER A 36 4.91 10.25 -1.77
CA SER A 36 5.48 11.39 -2.50
C SER A 36 6.09 12.39 -1.53
N LYS A 37 7.09 13.16 -1.98
CA LYS A 37 7.64 14.31 -1.23
C LYS A 37 6.82 15.59 -1.38
N GLU A 38 5.89 15.64 -2.33
CA GLU A 38 5.15 16.84 -2.75
C GLU A 38 3.62 16.69 -2.79
N LYS A 39 3.08 15.48 -2.61
CA LYS A 39 1.64 15.17 -2.63
C LYS A 39 1.15 14.59 -1.30
N ASP A 40 -0.15 14.79 -1.05
CA ASP A 40 -0.86 14.45 0.18
C ASP A 40 -0.17 14.96 1.45
N ASP A 41 0.54 14.09 2.16
CA ASP A 41 1.18 14.37 3.45
C ASP A 41 2.72 14.36 3.37
N ASN A 42 3.27 14.41 2.15
CA ASN A 42 4.69 14.53 1.86
C ASN A 42 5.56 13.41 2.46
N LYS A 43 5.02 12.20 2.62
CA LYS A 43 5.81 11.02 2.99
C LYS A 43 5.86 10.00 1.86
N THR A 44 7.03 9.41 1.68
CA THR A 44 7.30 8.39 0.66
C THR A 44 7.06 6.96 1.17
N TYR A 45 6.45 6.81 2.34
CA TYR A 45 6.13 5.50 2.92
C TYR A 45 4.81 5.50 3.69
N ILE A 46 4.26 4.30 3.90
CA ILE A 46 3.09 4.06 4.74
C ILE A 46 3.22 2.74 5.50
N ASP A 47 2.75 2.73 6.74
CA ASP A 47 2.48 1.53 7.51
C ASP A 47 1.00 1.17 7.41
N LEU A 48 0.73 -0.06 6.98
CA LEU A 48 -0.61 -0.56 6.76
C LEU A 48 -0.83 -1.81 7.60
N THR A 49 -2.05 -1.92 8.12
CA THR A 49 -2.59 -3.15 8.70
C THR A 49 -3.63 -3.72 7.74
N PRO A 50 -3.88 -5.04 7.77
CA PRO A 50 -4.94 -5.62 6.95
C PRO A 50 -6.29 -4.97 7.29
N ASP A 51 -7.13 -4.73 6.29
CA ASP A 51 -8.43 -4.05 6.44
C ASP A 51 -9.44 -4.83 7.32
N GLY A 52 -9.15 -6.10 7.61
CA GLY A 52 -9.95 -6.98 8.43
C GLY A 52 -10.78 -8.00 7.63
N ARG A 53 -10.81 -9.23 8.17
CA ARG A 53 -11.27 -10.51 7.59
C ARG A 53 -10.46 -11.03 6.41
N LYS A 54 -9.94 -12.25 6.62
CA LYS A 54 -9.47 -13.17 5.60
C LYS A 54 -10.63 -13.42 4.64
N THR A 55 -10.51 -13.00 3.40
CA THR A 55 -11.44 -13.48 2.37
C THR A 55 -11.00 -14.89 2.02
N PRO A 56 -11.87 -15.92 2.15
CA PRO A 56 -11.59 -17.21 1.53
C PRO A 56 -11.30 -17.00 0.05
N PRO A 57 -10.43 -17.83 -0.57
CA PRO A 57 -10.28 -17.82 -2.02
C PRO A 57 -11.67 -17.96 -2.64
N SER A 58 -11.98 -17.15 -3.65
CA SER A 58 -13.19 -17.36 -4.47
C SER A 58 -13.14 -18.80 -5.01
N SER A 59 -14.12 -19.63 -4.60
CA SER A 59 -14.29 -21.01 -5.10
C SER A 59 -14.57 -21.04 -6.60
#